data_AF-A0A2J7PSL4-F1
#
_entry.id   AF-A0A2J7PSL4-F1
#
_cell.length_a   1.000
_cell.length_b   1.000
_cell.length_c   1.000
_cell.angle_alpha   90.00
_cell.angle_beta   90.00
_cell.angle_gamma   90.00
#
_symmetry.space_group_name_H-M   'P 1'
#
loop_
_entity.id
_entity.type
_entity.pdbx_description
1 polymer ?
#
loop_
_entity_poly.entity_id
_entity_poly.type
_entity_poly.pdbx_seq_one_letter_code
_entity_poly.pdbx_strand_id
1 'polypeptide(L)'
;MPQTKKESPEDGFSFLLLDVQKKVQERGAAFMSEMAALMWEHMTPDERWTYEERPRNKKQNLSHADSKNKFRPRRRYCLWLERVLIRANRQTSMTQEIEERVFALKHQNSLKSLLLHLVHVNCCCIHRIAGYLSCEIPLAELTIVDGVKKLFHVFLHLKTFLSGWRFHDAWIQKLVPHYKCLNNGGKYVEK
;
A
#
# COMPACT_ATOMS: atom_id res chain seq x y z
N MET A 1 7.87 -51.80 24.24
CA MET A 1 7.69 -51.58 22.79
C MET A 1 7.48 -50.10 22.54
N PRO A 2 8.29 -49.45 21.69
CA PRO A 2 8.12 -48.02 21.39
C PRO A 2 6.90 -47.83 20.47
N GLN A 3 5.99 -46.94 20.87
CA GLN A 3 4.82 -46.57 20.07
C GLN A 3 5.26 -45.70 18.89
N THR A 4 5.10 -46.21 17.66
CA THR A 4 5.25 -45.44 16.43
C THR A 4 4.12 -44.41 16.34
N LYS A 5 4.46 -43.12 16.42
CA LYS A 5 3.53 -42.01 16.18
C LYS A 5 3.01 -42.12 14.74
N LYS A 6 1.70 -42.30 14.56
CA LYS A 6 1.04 -42.16 13.26
C LYS A 6 1.31 -40.75 12.73
N GLU A 7 1.98 -40.63 11.60
CA GLU A 7 2.10 -39.36 10.88
C GLU A 7 0.70 -38.88 10.50
N SER A 8 0.35 -37.67 10.92
CA SER A 8 -0.89 -37.01 10.53
C SER A 8 -0.89 -36.86 9.01
N PRO A 9 -2.00 -37.13 8.32
CA PRO A 9 -2.07 -36.99 6.87
C PRO A 9 -1.64 -35.58 6.46
N GLU A 10 -0.78 -35.48 5.45
CA GLU A 10 -0.34 -34.21 4.88
C GLU A 10 -1.57 -33.40 4.45
N ASP A 11 -1.74 -32.24 5.09
CA ASP A 11 -2.86 -31.33 4.88
C ASP A 11 -2.67 -30.58 3.54
N GLY A 12 -3.75 -30.25 2.82
CA GLY A 12 -3.70 -29.49 1.57
C GLY A 12 -2.93 -28.17 1.72
N PHE A 13 -2.97 -27.59 2.93
CA PHE A 13 -2.19 -26.42 3.30
C PHE A 13 -0.68 -26.60 3.13
N SER A 14 -0.14 -27.81 3.38
CA SER A 14 1.29 -28.10 3.20
C SER A 14 1.73 -28.00 1.73
N PHE A 15 0.85 -28.34 0.79
CA PHE A 15 1.12 -28.19 -0.64
C PHE A 15 1.11 -26.74 -1.08
N LEU A 16 0.18 -25.94 -0.55
CA LEU A 16 0.21 -24.50 -0.76
C LEU A 16 1.52 -23.90 -0.22
N LEU A 17 1.92 -24.30 0.97
CA LEU A 17 3.16 -23.87 1.62
C LEU A 17 4.38 -24.07 0.69
N LEU A 18 4.49 -25.27 0.11
CA LEU A 18 5.59 -25.62 -0.81
C LEU A 18 5.55 -24.84 -2.13
N ASP A 19 4.38 -24.66 -2.73
CA ASP A 19 4.24 -23.90 -3.98
C ASP A 19 4.57 -22.42 -3.78
N VAL A 20 4.10 -21.84 -2.66
CA VAL A 20 4.42 -20.45 -2.30
C VAL A 20 5.92 -20.33 -2.00
N GLN A 21 6.52 -21.31 -1.32
CA GLN A 21 7.97 -21.35 -1.08
C GLN A 21 8.77 -21.32 -2.36
N LYS A 22 8.43 -22.19 -3.31
CA LYS A 22 9.11 -22.26 -4.60
C LYS A 22 9.03 -20.93 -5.35
N LYS A 23 7.83 -20.34 -5.48
CA LYS A 23 7.62 -19.05 -6.17
C LYS A 23 8.39 -17.90 -5.52
N VAL A 24 8.51 -17.90 -4.19
CA VAL A 24 9.24 -16.87 -3.44
C VAL A 24 10.75 -17.05 -3.61
N GLN A 25 11.25 -18.28 -3.59
CA GLN A 25 12.66 -18.59 -3.82
C GLN A 25 13.11 -18.26 -5.25
N GLU A 26 12.29 -18.54 -6.27
CA GLU A 26 12.54 -18.17 -7.67
C GLU A 26 12.71 -16.65 -7.85
N ARG A 27 12.13 -15.85 -6.94
CA ARG A 27 12.25 -14.39 -6.91
C ARG A 27 13.37 -13.87 -6.02
N GLY A 28 14.20 -14.76 -5.46
CA GLY A 28 15.30 -14.40 -4.55
C GLY A 28 14.83 -13.85 -3.20
N ALA A 29 13.58 -14.09 -2.82
CA ALA A 29 13.01 -13.63 -1.55
C ALA A 29 12.98 -14.76 -0.51
N ALA A 30 12.91 -14.39 0.78
CA ALA A 30 12.83 -15.36 1.88
C ALA A 30 11.38 -15.87 2.03
N PHE A 31 11.20 -17.20 2.06
CA PHE A 31 9.89 -17.83 2.22
C PHE A 31 9.33 -17.70 3.65
N MET A 32 8.00 -17.59 3.76
CA MET A 32 7.28 -17.58 5.04
C MET A 32 5.94 -18.31 4.98
N SER A 33 5.68 -19.07 6.03
CA SER A 33 4.43 -19.81 6.20
C SER A 33 3.20 -18.93 6.41
N GLU A 34 3.35 -17.73 6.99
CA GLU A 34 2.24 -16.82 7.30
C GLU A 34 1.61 -16.21 6.03
N MET A 35 2.41 -16.01 4.98
CA MET A 35 1.89 -15.57 3.68
C MET A 35 1.02 -16.65 3.04
N ALA A 36 1.43 -17.92 3.16
CA ALA A 36 0.63 -19.04 2.70
C ALA A 36 -0.66 -19.18 3.53
N ALA A 37 -0.63 -18.97 4.85
CA ALA A 37 -1.82 -18.99 5.71
C ALA A 37 -2.86 -17.94 5.29
N LEU A 38 -2.41 -16.71 5.04
CA LEU A 38 -3.29 -15.64 4.56
C LEU A 38 -3.83 -15.92 3.15
N MET A 39 -3.00 -16.42 2.25
CA MET A 39 -3.46 -16.85 0.92
C MET A 39 -4.52 -17.95 1.04
N TRP A 40 -4.31 -18.92 1.94
CA TRP A 40 -5.26 -19.99 2.21
C TRP A 40 -6.62 -19.43 2.69
N GLU A 41 -6.62 -18.51 3.66
CA GLU A 41 -7.85 -17.89 4.19
C GLU A 41 -8.67 -17.14 3.15
N HIS A 42 -8.01 -16.55 2.14
CA HIS A 42 -8.69 -15.75 1.10
C HIS A 42 -8.94 -16.51 -0.20
N MET A 43 -8.43 -17.74 -0.34
CA MET A 43 -8.73 -18.58 -1.50
C MET A 43 -10.20 -18.98 -1.55
N THR A 44 -10.75 -19.03 -2.76
CA THR A 44 -12.08 -19.59 -2.99
C THR A 44 -12.07 -21.11 -2.76
N PRO A 45 -13.22 -21.75 -2.50
CA PRO A 45 -13.29 -23.20 -2.34
C PRO A 45 -12.69 -23.97 -3.54
N ASP A 46 -12.90 -23.49 -4.76
CA ASP A 46 -12.37 -24.11 -5.98
C ASP A 46 -10.83 -24.03 -6.05
N GLU A 47 -10.24 -22.90 -5.64
CA GLU A 47 -8.79 -22.73 -5.57
C GLU A 47 -8.17 -23.64 -4.50
N ARG A 48 -8.80 -23.73 -3.33
CA ARG A 48 -8.34 -24.61 -2.23
C ARG A 48 -8.41 -26.08 -2.64
N TRP A 49 -9.45 -26.48 -3.37
CA TRP A 49 -9.63 -27.86 -3.82
C TRP A 49 -8.41 -28.39 -4.58
N THR A 50 -7.81 -27.56 -5.43
CA THR A 50 -6.61 -27.96 -6.20
C THR A 50 -5.41 -28.35 -5.32
N TYR A 51 -5.31 -27.83 -4.10
CA TYR A 51 -4.26 -28.17 -3.13
C TYR A 51 -4.69 -29.32 -2.21
N GLU A 52 -5.97 -29.42 -1.88
CA GLU A 52 -6.54 -30.53 -1.09
C GLU A 52 -6.59 -31.86 -1.86
N GLU A 53 -6.66 -31.80 -3.20
CA GLU A 53 -6.69 -32.98 -4.08
C GLU A 53 -5.31 -33.61 -4.28
N ARG A 54 -4.23 -32.80 -4.26
CA ARG A 54 -2.84 -33.27 -4.39
C ARG A 54 -2.41 -34.34 -3.35
N PRO A 55 -2.68 -34.20 -2.03
CA PRO A 55 -2.36 -35.25 -1.06
C PRO A 55 -3.18 -36.52 -1.26
N ARG A 56 -4.42 -36.41 -1.77
CA ARG A 56 -5.28 -37.57 -2.08
C ARG A 56 -4.67 -38.41 -3.21
N ASN A 57 -4.06 -37.74 -4.18
CA ASN A 57 -3.38 -38.40 -5.30
C ASN A 57 -1.96 -38.87 -4.93
N LYS A 58 -1.28 -38.20 -3.98
CA LYS A 58 0.08 -38.56 -3.53
C LYS A 58 0.15 -39.69 -2.49
N LYS A 59 -0.93 -39.96 -1.75
CA LYS A 59 -0.99 -41.09 -0.79
C LYS A 59 -0.73 -42.47 -1.40
N GLN A 60 -0.64 -42.57 -2.73
CA GLN A 60 -0.21 -43.79 -3.41
C GLN A 60 1.33 -43.96 -3.50
N ASN A 61 2.16 -42.94 -3.25
CA ASN A 61 3.55 -42.99 -3.75
C ASN A 61 4.73 -42.64 -2.83
N LEU A 62 4.62 -42.06 -1.63
CA LEU A 62 5.85 -41.61 -0.93
C LEU A 62 5.84 -41.77 0.60
N SER A 63 6.60 -42.77 1.07
CA SER A 63 7.30 -42.78 2.34
C SER A 63 8.61 -41.98 2.23
N HIS A 64 9.02 -41.31 3.30
CA HIS A 64 10.31 -40.60 3.46
C HIS A 64 10.45 -39.20 2.82
N ALA A 65 10.08 -38.15 3.57
CA ALA A 65 10.77 -36.87 3.50
C ALA A 65 10.85 -36.20 4.89
N ASP A 66 12.08 -35.91 5.33
CA ASP A 66 12.42 -35.41 6.66
C ASP A 66 11.87 -34.01 6.98
N SER A 67 11.07 -33.91 8.05
CA SER A 67 10.46 -32.68 8.56
C SER A 67 11.24 -32.10 9.75
N LYS A 68 12.39 -31.44 9.51
CA LYS A 68 13.18 -30.84 10.62
C LYS A 68 13.47 -29.34 10.57
N ASN A 69 12.92 -28.57 9.64
CA ASN A 69 13.09 -27.11 9.65
C ASN A 69 11.90 -26.38 10.28
N LYS A 70 11.94 -26.16 11.60
CA LYS A 70 11.06 -25.20 12.28
C LYS A 70 11.63 -23.79 12.13
N PHE A 71 11.16 -23.05 11.13
CA PHE A 71 11.47 -21.63 10.98
C PHE A 71 10.73 -20.80 12.04
N ARG A 72 11.42 -19.85 12.68
CA ARG A 72 10.80 -18.83 13.56
C ARG A 72 11.07 -17.45 12.97
N PRO A 73 10.06 -16.69 12.55
CA PRO A 73 10.28 -15.38 11.93
C PRO A 73 10.78 -14.35 12.94
N ARG A 74 11.61 -13.41 12.47
CA ARG A 74 12.13 -12.28 13.26
C ARG A 74 11.07 -11.20 13.39
N ARG A 75 10.85 -10.68 14.61
CA ARG A 75 9.84 -9.66 15.00
C ARG A 75 9.76 -8.42 14.10
N ARG A 76 10.88 -7.96 13.50
CA ARG A 76 10.89 -6.80 12.58
C ARG A 76 10.10 -7.05 11.29
N TYR A 77 9.99 -8.31 10.87
CA TYR A 77 9.37 -8.69 9.62
C TYR A 77 7.83 -8.71 9.73
N CYS A 78 7.28 -9.19 10.87
CA CYS A 78 5.83 -9.18 11.14
C CYS A 78 5.23 -7.76 11.07
N LEU A 79 5.95 -6.76 11.62
CA LEU A 79 5.54 -5.36 11.57
C LEU A 79 5.49 -4.79 10.15
N TRP A 80 6.30 -5.30 9.22
CA TRP A 80 6.26 -4.85 7.83
C TRP A 80 5.03 -5.41 7.10
N LEU A 81 4.74 -6.71 7.26
CA LEU A 81 3.53 -7.33 6.69
C LEU A 81 2.26 -6.68 7.20
N GLU A 82 2.17 -6.46 8.51
CA GLU A 82 1.02 -5.79 9.12
C GLU A 82 0.81 -4.40 8.51
N ARG A 83 1.88 -3.63 8.28
CA ARG A 83 1.80 -2.33 7.59
C ARG A 83 1.33 -2.47 6.15
N VAL A 84 1.75 -3.49 5.41
CA VAL A 84 1.31 -3.72 4.03
C VAL A 84 -0.18 -4.07 3.99
N LEU A 85 -0.63 -4.96 4.87
CA LEU A 85 -2.04 -5.36 4.98
C LEU A 85 -2.93 -4.20 5.42
N ILE A 86 -2.51 -3.42 6.43
CA ILE A 86 -3.24 -2.23 6.86
C ILE A 86 -3.35 -1.22 5.71
N ARG A 87 -2.30 -1.06 4.89
CA ARG A 87 -2.37 -0.17 3.70
C ARG A 87 -3.35 -0.70 2.66
N ALA A 88 -3.30 -1.99 2.34
CA ALA A 88 -4.21 -2.62 1.38
C ALA A 88 -5.67 -2.49 1.83
N ASN A 89 -5.97 -2.84 3.08
CA ASN A 89 -7.32 -2.75 3.64
C ASN A 89 -7.84 -1.30 3.67
N ARG A 90 -6.98 -0.33 4.01
CA ARG A 90 -7.34 1.11 3.95
C ARG A 90 -7.67 1.54 2.53
N GLN A 91 -6.93 1.08 1.53
CA GLN A 91 -7.19 1.41 0.14
C GLN A 91 -8.52 0.82 -0.32
N THR A 92 -8.78 -0.46 -0.04
CA THR A 92 -10.07 -1.09 -0.39
C THR A 92 -11.24 -0.39 0.28
N SER A 93 -11.14 -0.10 1.59
CA SER A 93 -12.17 0.61 2.34
C SER A 93 -12.42 2.01 1.78
N MET A 94 -11.38 2.75 1.40
CA MET A 94 -11.50 4.08 0.81
C MET A 94 -12.17 4.02 -0.57
N THR A 95 -11.81 3.05 -1.41
CA THR A 95 -12.46 2.85 -2.71
C THR A 95 -13.95 2.56 -2.54
N GLN A 96 -14.31 1.66 -1.64
CA GLN A 96 -15.70 1.32 -1.36
C GLN A 96 -16.49 2.53 -0.86
N GLU A 97 -15.94 3.32 0.07
CA GLU A 97 -16.58 4.55 0.56
C GLU A 97 -16.82 5.57 -0.58
N ILE A 98 -15.86 5.72 -1.50
CA ILE A 98 -16.00 6.59 -2.67
C ILE A 98 -17.12 6.08 -3.58
N GLU A 99 -17.16 4.78 -3.87
CA GLU A 99 -18.18 4.16 -4.72
C GLU A 99 -19.59 4.34 -4.13
N GLU A 100 -19.76 4.00 -2.85
CA GLU A 100 -21.03 4.16 -2.13
C GLU A 100 -21.50 5.62 -2.13
N ARG A 101 -20.58 6.56 -1.90
CA ARG A 101 -20.88 8.00 -1.93
C ARG A 101 -21.28 8.47 -3.33
N VAL A 102 -20.55 8.08 -4.36
CA VAL A 102 -20.87 8.43 -5.75
C VAL A 102 -22.23 7.85 -6.15
N PHE A 103 -22.51 6.60 -5.75
CA PHE A 103 -23.78 5.93 -6.01
C PHE A 103 -24.95 6.66 -5.33
N ALA A 104 -24.82 7.02 -4.04
CA ALA A 104 -25.83 7.78 -3.30
C ALA A 104 -26.11 9.16 -3.95
N LEU A 105 -25.07 9.88 -4.36
CA LEU A 105 -25.20 11.19 -5.01
C LEU A 105 -25.81 11.10 -6.42
N LYS A 106 -25.58 10.00 -7.13
CA LYS A 106 -26.22 9.72 -8.42
C LYS A 106 -27.74 9.58 -8.24
N HIS A 107 -28.19 8.83 -7.23
CA HIS A 107 -29.61 8.68 -6.93
C HIS A 107 -30.32 9.98 -6.57
N GLN A 108 -29.60 10.90 -5.91
CA GLN A 108 -30.10 12.22 -5.54
C GLN A 108 -29.96 13.26 -6.66
N ASN A 109 -29.41 12.89 -7.81
CA ASN A 109 -29.06 13.80 -8.92
C ASN A 109 -28.17 14.99 -8.48
N SER A 110 -27.42 14.84 -7.39
CA SER A 110 -26.56 15.87 -6.79
C SER A 110 -25.08 15.73 -7.18
N LEU A 111 -24.74 14.67 -7.92
CA LEU A 111 -23.37 14.40 -8.38
C LEU A 111 -22.77 15.56 -9.18
N LYS A 112 -23.59 16.25 -9.98
CA LYS A 112 -23.18 17.39 -10.81
C LYS A 112 -22.73 18.61 -10.02
N SER A 113 -23.36 18.85 -8.86
CA SER A 113 -23.09 20.00 -7.99
C SER A 113 -22.13 19.68 -6.84
N LEU A 114 -21.69 18.41 -6.71
CA LEU A 114 -20.74 18.00 -5.69
C LEU A 114 -19.43 18.78 -5.84
N LEU A 115 -19.04 19.46 -4.76
CA LEU A 115 -17.74 20.12 -4.65
C LEU A 115 -16.67 19.11 -4.25
N LEU A 116 -15.71 18.90 -5.13
CA LEU A 116 -14.55 18.04 -4.95
C LEU A 116 -13.32 18.89 -4.63
N HIS A 117 -12.41 18.33 -3.83
CA HIS A 117 -11.15 18.96 -3.46
C HIS A 117 -10.01 18.08 -3.94
N LEU A 118 -9.11 18.63 -4.77
CA LEU A 118 -7.91 17.95 -5.23
C LEU A 118 -6.69 18.58 -4.53
N VAL A 119 -5.93 17.76 -3.81
CA VAL A 119 -4.70 18.19 -3.12
C VAL A 119 -3.52 17.49 -3.78
N HIS A 120 -2.47 18.24 -4.11
CA HIS A 120 -1.19 17.68 -4.48
C HIS A 120 -0.09 18.30 -3.60
N VAL A 121 0.90 17.50 -3.23
CA VAL A 121 1.98 17.92 -2.33
C VAL A 121 3.31 17.61 -3.00
N ASN A 122 4.00 18.65 -3.45
CA ASN A 122 5.36 18.51 -3.96
C ASN A 122 6.33 18.47 -2.77
N CYS A 123 7.25 17.52 -2.80
CA CYS A 123 8.22 17.31 -1.73
C CYS A 123 9.62 17.53 -2.28
N CYS A 124 10.41 18.38 -1.63
CA CYS A 124 11.78 18.63 -2.07
C CYS A 124 12.72 17.47 -1.68
N CYS A 125 12.51 16.86 -0.51
CA CYS A 125 13.33 15.76 -0.04
C CYS A 125 12.62 14.93 1.04
N ILE A 126 13.19 13.74 1.31
CA ILE A 126 12.77 12.85 2.39
C ILE A 126 13.81 12.94 3.51
N HIS A 127 13.42 13.51 4.64
CA HIS A 127 14.22 13.59 5.85
C HIS A 127 14.02 12.34 6.72
N ARG A 128 15.11 11.80 7.29
CA ARG A 128 15.06 10.55 8.09
C ARG A 128 14.15 10.65 9.33
N ILE A 129 14.06 11.83 9.94
CA ILE A 129 13.30 12.04 11.19
C ILE A 129 11.95 12.71 10.91
N ALA A 130 11.93 13.70 10.01
CA ALA A 130 10.76 14.54 9.77
C ALA A 130 9.87 14.01 8.63
N GLY A 131 10.32 12.98 7.91
CA GLY A 131 9.61 12.46 6.75
C GLY A 131 9.73 13.39 5.55
N TYR A 132 8.64 13.55 4.81
CA TYR A 132 8.62 14.38 3.60
C TYR A 132 8.65 15.86 3.95
N LEU A 133 9.59 16.59 3.35
CA LEU A 133 9.65 18.04 3.43
C LEU A 133 8.92 18.62 2.23
N SER A 134 7.69 19.07 2.45
CA SER A 134 6.85 19.68 1.43
C SER A 134 7.38 21.06 1.04
N CYS A 135 7.50 21.32 -0.26
CA CYS A 135 7.92 22.61 -0.81
C CYS A 135 6.76 23.36 -1.48
N GLU A 136 5.71 22.66 -1.90
CA GLU A 136 4.61 23.23 -2.66
C GLU A 136 3.32 22.43 -2.40
N ILE A 137 2.20 23.13 -2.17
CA ILE A 137 0.90 22.50 -1.98
C ILE A 137 -0.15 23.24 -2.81
N PRO A 138 -0.45 22.78 -4.04
CA PRO A 138 -1.68 23.12 -4.73
C PRO A 138 -2.91 22.39 -4.12
N LEU A 139 -3.97 23.16 -3.90
CA LEU A 139 -5.31 22.71 -3.52
C LEU A 139 -6.32 23.32 -4.51
N ALA A 140 -7.06 22.48 -5.22
CA ALA A 140 -8.11 22.92 -6.14
C ALA A 140 -9.50 22.52 -5.61
N GLU A 141 -10.43 23.47 -5.62
CA GLU A 141 -11.86 23.20 -5.47
C GLU A 141 -12.48 23.09 -6.87
N LEU A 142 -13.19 22.01 -7.16
CA LEU A 142 -13.78 21.78 -8.48
C LEU A 142 -15.15 21.08 -8.41
N THR A 143 -15.99 21.25 -9.44
CA THR A 143 -17.17 20.41 -9.67
C THR A 143 -17.01 19.66 -10.98
N ILE A 144 -17.78 18.58 -11.18
CA ILE A 144 -17.73 17.80 -12.42
C ILE A 144 -18.20 18.64 -13.62
N VAL A 145 -19.19 19.50 -13.42
CA VAL A 145 -19.78 20.30 -14.50
C VAL A 145 -18.97 21.57 -14.79
N ASP A 146 -18.58 22.29 -13.75
CA ASP A 146 -17.95 23.62 -13.92
C ASP A 146 -16.42 23.54 -13.98
N GLY A 147 -15.83 22.39 -13.69
CA GLY A 147 -14.37 22.25 -13.57
C GLY A 147 -13.83 22.98 -12.32
N VAL A 148 -12.62 23.53 -12.43
CA VAL A 148 -11.93 24.19 -11.31
C VAL A 148 -12.58 25.53 -10.97
N LYS A 149 -13.11 25.64 -9.75
CA LYS A 149 -13.74 26.86 -9.21
C LYS A 149 -12.76 27.76 -8.47
N LYS A 150 -11.86 27.16 -7.69
CA LYS A 150 -10.81 27.89 -6.95
C LYS A 150 -9.52 27.10 -6.95
N LEU A 151 -8.41 27.83 -6.95
CA LEU A 151 -7.08 27.27 -6.78
C LEU A 151 -6.39 28.01 -5.64
N PHE A 152 -6.10 27.29 -4.56
CA PHE A 152 -5.19 27.72 -3.52
C PHE A 152 -3.82 27.10 -3.80
N HIS A 153 -2.78 27.91 -3.72
CA HIS A 153 -1.42 27.46 -3.97
C HIS A 153 -0.51 28.10 -2.94
N VAL A 154 0.28 27.27 -2.25
CA VAL A 154 1.24 27.73 -1.27
C VAL A 154 2.61 27.13 -1.53
N PHE A 155 3.62 28.00 -1.59
CA PHE A 155 5.03 27.62 -1.51
C PHE A 155 5.48 27.65 -0.05
N LEU A 156 6.04 26.55 0.43
CA LEU A 156 6.58 26.44 1.78
C LEU A 156 8.07 26.73 1.73
N HIS A 157 8.44 27.93 2.19
CA HIS A 157 9.84 28.32 2.30
C HIS A 157 10.42 27.82 3.63
N LEU A 158 11.18 26.73 3.59
CA LEU A 158 11.88 26.19 4.75
C LEU A 158 13.08 27.09 5.06
N LYS A 159 12.87 28.16 5.83
CA LYS A 159 13.91 29.14 6.19
C LYS A 159 15.05 28.55 7.03
N THR A 160 14.79 27.44 7.71
CA THR A 160 15.76 26.74 8.55
C THR A 160 16.00 25.34 7.98
N PHE A 161 16.80 25.26 6.91
CA PHE A 161 17.45 24.00 6.61
C PHE A 161 18.39 23.67 7.78
N LEU A 162 18.20 22.49 8.35
CA LEU A 162 19.11 21.91 9.35
C LEU A 162 20.54 22.03 8.79
N SER A 163 21.45 22.58 9.60
CA SER A 163 22.77 23.13 9.26
C SER A 163 23.78 22.21 8.53
N GLY A 164 23.35 21.05 8.02
CA GLY A 164 24.16 20.08 7.27
C GLY A 164 23.86 19.95 5.76
N TRP A 165 22.85 20.64 5.20
CA TRP A 165 22.41 20.45 3.80
C TRP A 165 22.75 21.62 2.86
N ARG A 166 23.92 22.25 3.04
CA ARG A 166 24.37 23.41 2.22
C ARG A 166 24.56 23.12 0.71
N PHE A 167 24.42 21.87 0.26
CA PHE A 167 24.76 21.49 -1.11
C PHE A 167 23.63 21.68 -2.14
N HIS A 168 22.37 21.91 -1.74
CA HIS A 168 21.26 22.11 -2.68
C HIS A 168 20.64 23.52 -2.70
N ASP A 169 20.95 24.37 -1.71
CA ASP A 169 20.28 25.67 -1.54
C ASP A 169 20.72 26.75 -2.55
N ALA A 170 21.92 26.64 -3.13
CA ALA A 170 22.46 27.65 -4.04
C ALA A 170 21.65 27.80 -5.34
N TRP A 171 20.87 26.79 -5.73
CA TRP A 171 19.98 26.84 -6.90
C TRP A 171 18.57 27.35 -6.58
N ILE A 172 18.07 27.08 -5.37
CA ILE A 172 16.69 27.39 -5.00
C ILE A 172 16.50 28.89 -4.71
N GLN A 173 17.51 29.56 -4.14
CA GLN A 173 17.44 31.00 -3.85
C GLN A 173 17.35 31.88 -5.11
N LYS A 174 17.71 31.36 -6.29
CA LYS A 174 17.56 32.07 -7.56
C LYS A 174 16.15 31.98 -8.17
N LEU A 175 15.26 31.16 -7.63
CA LEU A 175 14.03 30.76 -8.31
C LEU A 175 12.70 31.22 -7.68
N VAL A 176 12.69 31.94 -6.55
CA VAL A 176 11.41 32.26 -5.87
C VAL A 176 11.22 33.77 -5.62
N PRO A 177 10.31 34.43 -6.37
CA PRO A 177 9.70 35.69 -5.96
C PRO A 177 8.63 35.46 -4.88
N HIS A 178 8.35 36.53 -4.11
CA HIS A 178 7.35 36.67 -3.04
C HIS A 178 6.06 35.84 -3.22
N TYR A 179 5.42 35.46 -2.11
CA TYR A 179 4.14 34.75 -2.08
C TYR A 179 3.12 35.39 -3.04
N LYS A 180 2.81 34.74 -4.16
CA LYS A 180 1.78 35.20 -5.09
C LYS A 180 0.56 34.29 -4.99
N CYS A 181 -0.57 34.84 -4.56
CA CYS A 181 -1.85 34.16 -4.69
C CYS A 181 -2.38 34.42 -6.11
N LEU A 182 -2.85 33.37 -6.80
CA LEU A 182 -3.61 33.55 -8.04
C LEU A 182 -5.03 33.96 -7.67
N ASN A 183 -5.53 35.05 -8.26
CA ASN A 183 -6.95 35.37 -8.15
C ASN A 183 -7.78 34.49 -9.11
N ASN A 184 -9.11 34.54 -9.00
CA ASN A 184 -10.05 33.79 -9.84
C ASN A 184 -9.92 34.06 -11.35
N GLY A 185 -9.09 35.02 -11.77
CA GLY A 185 -8.77 35.31 -13.18
C GLY A 185 -7.38 34.82 -13.62
N GLY A 186 -6.69 34.00 -12.82
CA GLY A 186 -5.35 33.50 -13.13
C GLY A 186 -4.25 34.56 -13.10
N LYS A 187 -4.52 35.74 -12.54
CA LYS A 187 -3.51 36.79 -12.35
C LYS A 187 -2.92 36.69 -10.96
N TYR A 188 -1.60 36.79 -10.89
CA TYR A 188 -0.89 36.88 -9.63
C TYR A 188 -1.22 38.21 -8.95
N VAL A 189 -1.61 38.13 -7.68
CA VAL A 189 -1.79 39.30 -6.82
C VAL A 189 -0.75 39.18 -5.70
N GLU A 190 0.11 40.19 -5.59
CA GLU A 190 0.99 40.35 -4.44
C GLU A 190 0.13 40.79 -3.25
N LYS A 191 0.27 40.11 -2.12
CA LYS A 191 -0.25 40.54 -0.82
C LYS A 191 0.90 40.99 0.06
#